data_AF-A0A645JBD6-F1
#
_entry.id   AF-A0A645JBD6-F1
#
_cell.length_a   1.000
_cell.length_b   1.000
_cell.length_c   1.000
_cell.angle_alpha   90.00
_cell.angle_beta   90.00
_cell.angle_gamma   90.00
#
_symmetry.space_group_name_H-M   'P 1'
#
loop_
_entity.id
_entity.type
_entity.pdbx_description
1 polymer ?
#
loop_
_entity_poly.entity_id
_entity_poly.type
_entity_poly.pdbx_seq_one_letter_code
_entity_poly.pdbx_strand_id
1 'polypeptide(L)'
;MCNRFAATIYLAAGNDELVKYSQITGNMLYKKASEQAEYVLKKGYNENMTAYNLKPGDLIYWDNGPTGPAEDKFTFNGTEYSIGHVSVYVGEGVMIEATSVPWVGEGHTRVTTFDPSNAKPTSNPIIFANMLP
;
A
#
# COMPACT_ATOMS: atom_id res chain seq x y z
N MET A 1 9.39 3.47 -3.62
CA MET A 1 9.27 2.97 -5.02
C MET A 1 7.93 2.29 -5.21
N CYS A 2 7.58 1.32 -4.35
CA CYS A 2 6.24 0.73 -4.21
C CYS A 2 5.09 1.74 -4.24
N ASN A 3 5.16 2.77 -3.40
CA ASN A 3 4.14 3.81 -3.29
C ASN A 3 3.84 4.52 -4.62
N ARG A 4 4.89 4.84 -5.39
CA ARG A 4 4.75 5.48 -6.71
C ARG A 4 4.14 4.52 -7.72
N PHE A 5 4.54 3.24 -7.69
CA PHE A 5 4.01 2.22 -8.57
C PHE A 5 2.51 2.00 -8.33
N ALA A 6 2.10 1.77 -7.09
CA ALA A 6 0.69 1.60 -6.72
C ALA A 6 -0.15 2.83 -7.11
N ALA A 7 0.32 4.04 -6.78
CA ALA A 7 -0.39 5.27 -7.15
C ALA A 7 -0.47 5.48 -8.67
N THR A 8 0.51 5.00 -9.45
CA THR A 8 0.47 5.08 -10.92
C THR A 8 -0.56 4.11 -11.50
N ILE A 9 -0.72 2.92 -10.92
CA ILE A 9 -1.78 1.97 -11.30
C ILE A 9 -3.16 2.61 -11.09
N TYR A 10 -3.38 3.21 -9.92
CA TYR A 10 -4.65 3.88 -9.62
C TYR A 10 -4.89 5.10 -10.52
N LEU A 11 -3.85 5.89 -10.79
CA LEU A 11 -3.94 7.02 -11.72
C LEU A 11 -4.33 6.56 -13.14
N ALA A 12 -3.74 5.44 -13.61
CA ALA A 12 -4.09 4.86 -14.91
C ALA A 12 -5.52 4.32 -14.96
N ALA A 13 -6.07 3.90 -13.81
CA ALA A 13 -7.47 3.50 -13.65
C ALA A 13 -8.42 4.70 -13.45
N GLY A 14 -7.93 5.95 -13.50
CA GLY A 14 -8.72 7.16 -13.36
C GLY A 14 -8.93 7.64 -11.92
N ASN A 15 -8.22 7.09 -10.94
CA ASN A 15 -8.21 7.55 -9.55
C ASN A 15 -6.89 8.25 -9.21
N ASP A 16 -6.92 9.56 -9.00
CA ASP A 16 -5.74 10.37 -8.68
C ASP A 16 -5.56 10.66 -7.18
N GLU A 17 -6.36 10.05 -6.30
CA GLU A 17 -6.38 10.39 -4.87
C GLU A 17 -5.07 10.04 -4.14
N LEU A 18 -4.24 9.15 -4.70
CA LEU A 18 -2.92 8.81 -4.17
C LEU A 18 -1.78 9.72 -4.68
N VAL A 19 -2.10 10.65 -5.58
CA VAL A 19 -1.20 11.68 -6.08
C VAL A 19 -1.25 12.91 -5.16
N LYS A 20 -0.17 13.68 -5.14
CA LYS A 20 -0.13 15.02 -4.53
C LYS A 20 0.60 15.98 -5.46
N TYR A 21 0.32 17.27 -5.38
CA TYR A 21 0.99 18.27 -6.21
C TYR A 21 1.91 19.14 -5.36
N SER A 22 3.12 19.39 -5.86
CA SER A 22 4.01 20.38 -5.27
C SER A 22 3.44 21.77 -5.50
N GLN A 23 3.15 22.51 -4.42
CA GLN A 23 2.70 23.91 -4.54
C GLN A 23 3.81 24.85 -5.03
N ILE A 24 5.07 24.42 -4.94
CA ILE A 24 6.24 25.23 -5.33
C ILE A 24 6.58 25.01 -6.81
N THR A 25 6.57 23.76 -7.26
CA THR A 25 7.05 23.39 -8.60
C THR A 25 5.91 23.01 -9.56
N GLY A 26 4.68 22.85 -9.08
CA GLY A 26 3.56 22.33 -9.87
C GLY A 26 3.69 20.85 -10.24
N ASN A 27 4.80 20.21 -9.88
CA ASN A 27 5.07 18.83 -10.28
C ASN A 27 4.14 17.86 -9.55
N MET A 28 3.70 16.86 -10.30
CA MET A 28 3.04 15.68 -9.77
C MET A 28 4.01 14.89 -8.87
N LEU A 29 3.56 14.63 -7.65
CA LEU A 29 4.23 13.82 -6.64
C LEU A 29 3.30 12.69 -6.22
N TYR A 30 3.82 11.74 -5.46
CA TYR A 30 3.05 10.60 -4.97
C TYR A 30 3.06 10.60 -3.45
N LYS A 31 1.94 10.25 -2.83
CA LYS A 31 1.90 10.00 -1.39
C LYS A 31 2.89 8.87 -1.05
N LYS A 32 3.58 8.97 0.09
CA LYS A 32 4.34 7.86 0.69
C LYS A 32 3.40 6.70 1.03
N ALA A 33 3.92 5.48 1.21
CA ALA A 33 3.08 4.34 1.57
C ALA A 33 2.28 4.60 2.87
N SER A 34 2.91 5.21 3.88
CA SER A 34 2.25 5.70 5.11
C SER A 34 1.16 6.73 4.85
N GLU A 35 1.42 7.75 4.04
CA GLU A 35 0.42 8.76 3.66
C GLU A 35 -0.75 8.14 2.87
N GLN A 36 -0.51 7.12 2.04
CA GLN A 36 -1.55 6.38 1.32
C GLN A 36 -2.39 5.53 2.28
N ALA A 37 -1.75 4.79 3.18
CA ALA A 37 -2.41 3.97 4.21
C ALA A 37 -3.28 4.80 5.15
N GLU A 38 -2.76 5.94 5.64
CA GLU A 38 -3.53 6.86 6.47
C GLU A 38 -4.74 7.43 5.70
N TYR A 39 -4.55 7.74 4.41
CA TYR A 39 -5.62 8.24 3.57
C TYR A 39 -6.76 7.24 3.39
N VAL A 40 -6.45 5.97 3.09
CA VAL A 40 -7.47 4.94 2.90
C VAL A 40 -8.26 4.65 4.18
N LEU A 41 -7.59 4.70 5.33
CA LEU A 41 -8.23 4.57 6.64
C LEU A 41 -9.18 5.73 6.92
N LYS A 42 -8.76 6.98 6.66
CA LYS A 42 -9.58 8.18 6.87
C LYS A 42 -10.80 8.22 5.95
N LYS A 43 -10.70 7.63 4.75
CA LYS A 43 -11.78 7.60 3.77
C LYS A 43 -12.70 6.39 3.89
N GLY A 44 -12.36 5.42 4.73
CA GLY A 44 -13.15 4.19 4.89
C GLY A 44 -12.98 3.18 3.74
N TYR A 45 -11.95 3.32 2.89
CA TYR A 45 -11.69 2.39 1.79
C TYR A 45 -11.26 0.98 2.28
N ASN A 46 -10.97 0.84 3.58
CA ASN A 46 -10.66 -0.42 4.23
C ASN A 46 -11.87 -1.08 4.91
N GLU A 47 -13.05 -0.47 4.85
CA GLU A 47 -14.24 -0.99 5.55
C GLU A 47 -14.57 -2.41 5.08
N ASN A 48 -14.73 -3.32 6.05
CA ASN A 48 -15.01 -4.74 5.84
C ASN A 48 -13.94 -5.50 5.02
N MET A 49 -12.76 -4.92 4.81
CA MET A 49 -11.68 -5.58 4.08
C MET A 49 -10.86 -6.51 4.96
N THR A 50 -10.52 -7.66 4.40
CA THR A 50 -9.76 -8.75 5.01
C THR A 50 -8.85 -9.37 3.96
N ALA A 51 -7.89 -10.20 4.38
CA ALA A 51 -7.05 -10.95 3.46
C ALA A 51 -7.84 -11.96 2.57
N TYR A 52 -9.08 -12.29 2.95
CA TYR A 52 -9.89 -13.34 2.30
C TYR A 52 -10.90 -12.81 1.28
N ASN A 53 -11.15 -11.50 1.24
CA ASN A 53 -12.11 -10.88 0.32
C ASN A 53 -11.45 -9.89 -0.65
N LEU A 54 -10.14 -10.03 -0.87
CA LEU A 54 -9.40 -9.23 -1.83
C LEU A 54 -9.86 -9.50 -3.28
N LYS A 55 -9.89 -8.43 -4.07
CA LYS A 55 -10.18 -8.42 -5.50
C LYS A 55 -9.01 -7.83 -6.28
N PRO A 56 -8.82 -8.21 -7.55
CA PRO A 56 -7.78 -7.59 -8.39
C PRO A 56 -7.87 -6.06 -8.36
N GLY A 57 -6.74 -5.41 -8.09
CA GLY A 57 -6.64 -3.96 -7.91
C GLY A 57 -6.56 -3.50 -6.45
N ASP A 58 -6.95 -4.33 -5.48
CA ASP A 58 -6.89 -3.98 -4.07
C ASP A 58 -5.45 -3.71 -3.61
N LEU A 59 -5.30 -2.74 -2.71
CA LEU A 59 -4.04 -2.35 -2.10
C LEU A 59 -3.81 -3.15 -0.82
N ILE A 60 -2.57 -3.59 -0.64
CA ILE A 60 -2.08 -4.26 0.56
C ILE A 60 -0.95 -3.41 1.13
N TYR A 61 -1.14 -2.83 2.30
CA TYR A 61 -0.13 -2.03 2.99
C TYR A 61 0.51 -2.82 4.11
N TRP A 62 1.84 -2.80 4.15
CA TRP A 62 2.64 -3.63 5.06
C TRP A 62 3.28 -2.77 6.14
N ASP A 63 2.99 -3.12 7.39
CA ASP A 63 3.59 -2.48 8.55
C ASP A 63 5.00 -3.06 8.83
N ASN A 64 5.94 -2.16 9.08
CA ASN A 64 7.32 -2.44 9.46
C ASN A 64 7.45 -2.86 10.94
N GLY A 65 6.36 -2.78 11.70
CA GLY A 65 6.30 -2.99 13.14
C GLY A 65 6.74 -1.76 13.95
N PRO A 66 6.81 -1.89 15.28
CA PRO A 66 7.08 -0.78 16.20
C PRO A 66 8.45 -0.12 16.01
N THR A 67 9.41 -0.85 15.42
CA THR A 67 10.77 -0.39 15.11
C THR A 67 10.89 0.25 13.73
N GLY A 68 9.78 0.40 13.00
CA GLY A 68 9.78 1.08 11.71
C GLY A 68 10.22 2.56 11.83
N PRO A 69 10.68 3.15 10.72
CA PRO A 69 11.24 4.49 10.72
C PRO A 69 10.16 5.54 11.02
N ALA A 70 10.55 6.62 11.72
CA ALA A 70 9.59 7.61 12.23
C ALA A 70 8.80 8.30 11.12
N GLU A 71 9.39 8.46 9.93
CA GLU A 71 8.74 9.08 8.76
C GLU A 71 7.68 8.21 8.09
N ASP A 72 7.60 6.93 8.45
CA ASP A 72 6.57 5.98 8.00
C ASP A 72 5.45 5.83 9.05
N LYS A 73 5.59 6.49 10.22
CA LYS A 73 4.65 6.36 11.33
C LYS A 73 3.50 7.35 11.25
N PHE A 74 2.31 6.89 11.65
CA PHE A 74 1.14 7.73 11.91
C PHE A 74 0.21 7.04 12.92
N THR A 75 -0.67 7.81 13.57
CA THR A 75 -1.68 7.28 14.50
C THR A 75 -3.07 7.40 13.90
N PHE A 76 -3.84 6.31 13.91
CA PHE A 76 -5.24 6.28 13.50
C PHE A 76 -6.08 5.51 14.53
N ASN A 77 -7.16 6.12 15.01
CA ASN A 77 -8.04 5.57 16.06
C ASN A 77 -7.29 5.00 17.27
N GLY A 78 -6.26 5.71 17.74
CA GLY A 78 -5.45 5.30 18.90
C GLY A 78 -4.43 4.20 18.63
N THR A 79 -4.33 3.69 17.40
CA THR A 79 -3.34 2.69 16.98
C THR A 79 -2.22 3.38 16.19
N GLU A 80 -0.96 3.15 16.57
CA GLU A 80 0.21 3.57 15.78
C GLU A 80 0.48 2.53 14.70
N TYR A 81 0.70 3.01 13.47
CA TYR A 81 1.10 2.22 12.31
C TYR A 81 2.47 2.70 11.84
N SER A 82 3.27 1.82 11.24
CA SER A 82 4.51 2.18 10.53
C SER A 82 4.55 1.54 9.14
N ILE A 83 4.03 2.23 8.14
CA ILE A 83 3.84 1.62 6.81
C ILE A 83 4.99 1.96 5.86
N GLY A 84 5.85 0.98 5.59
CA GLY A 84 6.99 1.12 4.68
C GLY A 84 6.74 0.65 3.25
N HIS A 85 5.70 -0.17 3.03
CA HIS A 85 5.52 -0.84 1.75
C HIS A 85 4.05 -1.02 1.35
N VAL A 86 3.81 -1.08 0.03
CA VAL A 86 2.50 -1.30 -0.56
C VAL A 86 2.60 -2.19 -1.79
N SER A 87 1.65 -3.11 -1.93
CA SER A 87 1.51 -4.03 -3.06
C SER A 87 0.09 -3.93 -3.64
N VAL A 88 -0.08 -4.35 -4.89
CA VAL A 88 -1.39 -4.42 -5.55
C VAL A 88 -1.75 -5.90 -5.74
N TYR A 89 -2.90 -6.33 -5.23
CA TYR A 89 -3.40 -7.67 -5.45
C TYR A 89 -3.85 -7.84 -6.90
N VAL A 90 -3.46 -8.94 -7.56
CA VAL A 90 -3.82 -9.20 -8.97
C VAL A 90 -4.78 -10.37 -9.13
N GLY A 91 -5.13 -11.06 -8.05
CA GLY A 91 -5.99 -12.23 -8.04
C GLY A 91 -5.24 -13.52 -7.72
N GLU A 92 -5.99 -14.59 -7.44
CA GLU A 92 -5.49 -15.95 -7.25
C GLU A 92 -4.30 -16.10 -6.27
N GLY A 93 -4.29 -15.32 -5.20
CA GLY A 93 -3.20 -15.37 -4.21
C GLY A 93 -1.89 -14.77 -4.73
N VAL A 94 -1.97 -13.79 -5.64
CA VAL A 94 -0.81 -13.15 -6.25
C VAL A 94 -0.90 -11.63 -6.13
N MET A 95 0.24 -10.99 -5.94
CA MET A 95 0.40 -9.54 -5.89
C MET A 95 1.52 -9.05 -6.80
N ILE A 96 1.43 -7.80 -7.22
CA ILE A 96 2.47 -7.08 -7.97
C ILE A 96 2.95 -5.86 -7.18
N GLU A 97 4.26 -5.65 -7.16
CA GLU A 97 4.88 -4.59 -6.37
C GLU A 97 6.21 -4.11 -6.96
N ALA A 98 6.67 -2.95 -6.50
CA ALA A 98 7.99 -2.41 -6.85
C ALA A 98 8.88 -2.25 -5.61
N THR A 99 10.14 -2.65 -5.70
CA THR A 99 11.12 -2.64 -4.59
C THR A 99 12.38 -1.85 -4.94
N SER A 100 12.98 -1.21 -3.93
CA SER A 100 14.30 -0.59 -4.05
C SER A 100 15.44 -1.60 -4.02
N VAL A 101 15.21 -2.77 -3.44
CA VAL A 101 16.20 -3.84 -3.34
C VAL A 101 15.77 -4.95 -4.30
N PRO A 102 16.33 -5.01 -5.53
CA PRO A 102 15.97 -6.03 -6.48
C PRO A 102 16.48 -7.40 -5.99
N TRP A 103 15.67 -8.43 -6.16
CA TRP A 103 16.11 -9.80 -5.96
C TRP A 103 16.66 -10.37 -7.27
N VAL A 104 17.67 -11.23 -7.18
CA VAL A 104 18.26 -11.88 -8.36
C VAL A 104 17.16 -12.67 -9.08
N GLY A 105 16.87 -12.29 -10.32
CA GLY A 105 15.83 -12.92 -11.15
C GLY A 105 14.44 -12.28 -11.09
N GLU A 106 14.17 -11.36 -10.15
CA GLU A 106 12.85 -10.71 -10.01
C GLU A 106 12.84 -9.23 -10.42
N GLY A 107 14.01 -8.57 -10.44
CA GLY A 107 14.13 -7.16 -10.83
C GLY A 107 13.50 -6.18 -9.82
N HIS A 108 13.24 -4.95 -10.27
CA HIS A 108 12.68 -3.89 -9.43
C HIS A 108 11.15 -3.91 -9.32
N THR A 109 10.48 -4.61 -10.25
CA THR A 109 9.03 -4.83 -10.24
C THR A 109 8.79 -6.32 -10.40
N ARG A 110 8.00 -6.89 -9.51
CA ARG A 110 7.84 -8.34 -9.41
C ARG A 110 6.42 -8.75 -9.10
N VAL A 111 6.12 -9.99 -9.47
CA VAL A 111 4.89 -10.69 -9.15
C VAL A 111 5.23 -11.77 -8.13
N THR A 112 4.60 -11.72 -6.96
CA THR A 112 4.89 -12.62 -5.83
C THR A 112 3.60 -13.23 -5.29
N THR A 113 3.72 -14.38 -4.64
CA THR A 113 2.58 -15.03 -3.98
C THR A 113 2.20 -14.27 -2.71
N PHE A 114 0.90 -14.05 -2.55
CA PHE A 114 0.27 -13.57 -1.32
C PHE A 114 -0.45 -14.74 -0.65
N ASP A 115 0.00 -15.11 0.55
CA ASP A 115 -0.67 -16.10 1.40
C ASP A 115 -1.44 -15.38 2.52
N PRO A 116 -2.79 -15.37 2.47
CA PRO A 116 -3.64 -14.76 3.49
C PRO A 116 -3.40 -15.31 4.90
N SER A 117 -2.93 -16.55 5.05
CA SER A 117 -2.68 -17.16 6.36
C SER A 117 -1.43 -16.61 7.04
N ASN A 118 -0.51 -16.03 6.27
CA ASN A 118 0.70 -15.35 6.76
C ASN A 118 0.46 -13.86 7.06
N ALA A 119 -0.71 -13.32 6.72
CA ALA A 119 -1.16 -12.01 7.18
C ALA A 119 -1.53 -12.07 8.67
N LYS A 120 -0.53 -12.27 9.54
CA LYS A 120 -0.71 -12.37 11.00
C LYS A 120 -0.92 -10.97 11.59
N PRO A 121 -2.16 -10.60 11.99
CA PRO A 121 -2.47 -9.24 12.42
C PRO A 121 -1.82 -8.85 13.76
N THR A 122 -1.24 -9.82 14.48
CA THR A 122 -0.80 -9.66 15.87
C THR A 122 0.60 -9.09 16.02
N SER A 123 1.45 -9.13 14.99
CA SER A 123 2.82 -8.61 15.05
C SER A 123 3.08 -7.44 14.11
N ASN A 124 2.50 -7.43 12.91
CA ASN A 124 2.57 -6.34 11.95
C ASN A 124 1.18 -6.18 11.31
N PRO A 125 0.38 -5.16 11.66
CA PRO A 125 -0.95 -4.99 11.08
C PRO A 125 -0.84 -4.80 9.56
N ILE A 126 -1.74 -5.43 8.80
CA ILE A 126 -1.82 -5.24 7.34
C ILE A 126 -3.12 -4.49 7.07
N ILE A 127 -3.03 -3.42 6.29
CA ILE A 127 -4.20 -2.66 5.85
C ILE A 127 -4.54 -3.10 4.43
N PHE A 128 -5.79 -3.49 4.24
CA PHE A 128 -6.34 -3.79 2.92
C PHE A 128 -7.26 -2.65 2.51
N ALA A 129 -7.19 -2.20 1.26
CA ALA A 129 -8.05 -1.13 0.77
C ALA A 129 -8.43 -1.33 -0.71
N ASN A 130 -9.66 -0.97 -1.07
CA ASN A 130 -10.11 -0.86 -2.45
C ASN A 130 -10.48 0.59 -2.70
N MET A 131 -9.88 1.20 -3.70
CA MET A 131 -10.24 2.56 -4.14
C MET A 131 -10.63 2.59 -5.61
N LEU A 132 -10.88 1.42 -6.22
CA LEU A 132 -11.35 1.37 -7.59
C LEU A 132 -12.84 1.76 -7.62
N PRO A 133 -13.27 2.53 -8.62
CA PRO A 133 -14.65 3.00 -8.74
C PRO A 133 -15.67 1.86 -8.96
#